data_AF-A0A8J7JW21-F1
#
_entry.id   AF-A0A8J7JW21-F1
#
_cell.length_a   1.000
_cell.length_b   1.000
_cell.length_c   1.000
_cell.angle_alpha   90.00
_cell.angle_beta   90.00
_cell.angle_gamma   90.00
#
_symmetry.space_group_name_H-M   'P 1'
#
loop_
_entity.id
_entity.type
_entity.pdbx_description
1 polymer ?
#
loop_
_entity_poly.entity_id
_entity_poly.type
_entity_poly.pdbx_seq_one_letter_code
_entity_poly.pdbx_strand_id
1 'polypeptide(L)'
;MLKTLYHIKSNTEIIGMKPNTASKLKHIFSGLTTLLLISSMGLNNPVNAQQQDRGLLPFFDNQDNPVPVNYPPGAKLDITPPAPQLNSFDKAVLKTCGPIGKRVQRRKFQQLLSNYPEVLAKIQQATNGELRPNRKSKSEFLQDLTNIWFKNKGFEHIFCGEIYNENDIGGLHFYGRYLQLQEQKIGGRLPVNPGRQEVVPGVIYTMGVIIKQPNRTVRDEIKGYGYLTNAEELLVDVTKVFKQQGNTEGACIYQQLDKDTGKIFPTVFVRKNQGIITFYPDATPEGNKCKS
;
A
#
# COMPACT_ATOMS: atom_id res chain seq x y z
N MET A 1 -1.15 13.10 11.99
CA MET A 1 0.11 12.49 11.46
C MET A 1 0.33 12.78 9.96
N LEU A 2 0.22 14.04 9.50
CA LEU A 2 0.26 14.44 8.07
C LEU A 2 1.65 14.89 7.55
N LYS A 3 2.68 14.88 8.39
CA LYS A 3 4.01 15.43 8.04
C LYS A 3 4.98 14.46 7.36
N THR A 4 4.66 13.17 7.22
CA THR A 4 5.67 12.17 6.84
C THR A 4 5.53 11.59 5.41
N LEU A 5 4.57 12.05 4.59
CA LEU A 5 4.39 11.57 3.21
C LEU A 5 4.94 12.51 2.11
N TYR A 6 5.67 13.56 2.48
CA TYR A 6 6.33 14.46 1.51
C TYR A 6 7.85 14.40 1.60
N HIS A 7 8.45 13.33 1.05
CA HIS A 7 9.85 13.37 0.60
C HIS A 7 10.01 12.65 -0.75
N ILE A 8 9.53 13.29 -1.81
CA ILE A 8 10.01 13.02 -3.17
C ILE A 8 11.20 13.97 -3.38
N LYS A 9 12.43 13.48 -3.21
CA LYS A 9 13.66 14.22 -3.53
C LYS A 9 13.74 14.45 -5.05
N SER A 10 13.76 15.72 -5.47
CA SER A 10 14.16 16.13 -6.81
C SER A 10 15.68 16.31 -6.86
N ASN A 11 16.37 15.50 -7.67
CA ASN A 11 17.77 15.73 -8.04
C ASN A 11 17.84 16.70 -9.21
N THR A 12 18.37 17.90 -9.02
CA THR A 12 19.19 18.60 -10.02
C THR A 12 19.95 19.72 -9.32
N GLU A 13 21.27 19.62 -9.22
CA GLU A 13 22.20 20.72 -9.49
C GLU A 13 23.63 20.18 -9.54
N ILE A 14 24.23 20.32 -10.72
CA ILE A 14 25.66 20.23 -10.99
C ILE A 14 26.23 21.62 -10.68
N ILE A 15 27.37 21.70 -9.99
CA ILE A 15 28.51 22.60 -10.24
C ILE A 15 29.51 22.47 -9.06
N GLY A 16 30.81 22.40 -9.38
CA GLY A 16 31.84 23.04 -8.56
C GLY A 16 32.92 22.15 -7.92
N MET A 17 34.00 21.91 -8.66
CA MET A 17 35.30 21.44 -8.14
C MET A 17 35.90 22.40 -7.08
N LYS A 18 36.53 21.87 -6.03
CA LYS A 18 38.00 21.89 -5.84
C LYS A 18 38.46 21.14 -4.57
N PRO A 19 39.67 20.56 -4.56
CA PRO A 19 40.21 19.76 -3.46
C PRO A 19 41.13 20.59 -2.55
N ASN A 20 41.25 20.16 -1.29
CA ASN A 20 42.30 20.46 -0.29
C ASN A 20 41.92 19.65 0.97
N THR A 21 42.77 19.09 1.82
CA THR A 21 44.23 19.04 1.99
C THR A 21 44.49 17.94 3.03
N ALA A 22 45.67 17.34 2.93
CA ALA A 22 46.28 16.35 3.83
C ALA A 22 46.13 16.59 5.35
N SER A 23 46.05 15.47 6.09
CA SER A 23 46.61 15.29 7.44
C SER A 23 46.52 13.79 7.80
N LYS A 24 47.50 12.95 7.42
CA LYS A 24 48.61 12.45 8.26
C LYS A 24 48.30 12.36 9.77
N LEU A 25 47.91 11.18 10.24
CA LEU A 25 48.26 10.72 11.59
C LEU A 25 48.90 9.32 11.51
N LYS A 26 50.15 9.24 11.96
CA LYS A 26 50.93 8.03 12.21
C LYS A 26 50.86 7.74 13.71
N HIS A 27 50.60 6.49 14.09
CA HIS A 27 51.11 5.79 15.30
C HIS A 27 50.90 4.29 14.99
N ILE A 28 51.92 3.49 14.67
CA ILE A 28 52.96 2.89 15.52
C ILE A 28 52.37 2.21 16.76
N PHE A 29 52.28 0.88 16.74
CA PHE A 29 52.58 -0.09 17.82
C PHE A 29 52.41 -1.50 17.20
N SER A 30 53.49 -2.21 16.82
CA SER A 30 54.26 -3.15 17.66
C SER A 30 53.31 -4.04 18.47
N GLY A 31 52.99 -5.27 18.06
CA GLY A 31 53.95 -6.37 17.96
C GLY A 31 53.85 -7.20 19.23
N LEU A 32 52.99 -8.23 19.21
CA LEU A 32 53.15 -9.40 20.08
C LEU A 32 52.43 -10.60 19.49
N THR A 33 53.25 -11.48 18.90
CA THR A 33 52.89 -12.79 18.40
C THR A 33 52.85 -13.74 19.60
N THR A 34 51.66 -14.20 19.99
CA THR A 34 51.54 -15.31 20.94
C THR A 34 50.83 -16.47 20.24
N LEU A 35 51.64 -17.46 19.91
CA LEU A 35 51.26 -18.79 19.46
C LEU A 35 50.64 -19.53 20.66
N LEU A 36 49.37 -19.93 20.56
CA LEU A 36 48.74 -20.84 21.52
C LEU A 36 48.06 -21.97 20.75
N LEU A 37 48.78 -23.08 20.66
CA LEU A 37 48.32 -24.40 20.29
C LEU A 37 47.48 -24.94 21.45
N ILE A 38 46.16 -25.02 21.28
CA ILE A 38 45.28 -25.83 22.14
C ILE A 38 44.31 -26.61 21.25
N SER A 39 44.59 -27.91 21.19
CA SER A 39 43.65 -29.03 21.27
C SER A 39 42.40 -29.01 20.37
N SER A 40 42.51 -29.80 19.31
CA SER A 40 41.40 -30.47 18.64
C SER A 40 40.58 -31.32 19.62
N MET A 41 39.40 -30.82 19.99
CA MET A 41 38.25 -31.65 20.36
C MET A 41 37.05 -31.21 19.53
N GLY A 42 36.51 -32.16 18.77
CA GLY A 42 35.34 -31.96 17.94
C GLY A 42 34.13 -31.58 18.77
N LEU A 43 33.62 -30.38 18.53
CA LEU A 43 32.22 -30.05 18.71
C LEU A 43 31.71 -29.60 17.36
N ASN A 44 31.21 -30.57 16.59
CA ASN A 44 30.26 -30.32 15.53
C ASN A 44 29.02 -29.69 16.17
N ASN A 45 28.99 -28.37 16.27
CA ASN A 45 27.75 -27.64 16.39
C ASN A 45 27.42 -27.09 15.00
N PRO A 46 26.76 -27.85 14.12
CA PRO A 46 25.78 -27.22 13.28
C PRO A 46 24.60 -26.91 14.22
N VAL A 47 24.70 -25.84 15.01
CA VAL A 47 23.47 -25.07 15.30
C VAL A 47 23.18 -24.31 14.00
N ASN A 48 22.89 -25.10 12.97
CA ASN A 48 21.96 -24.72 11.93
C ASN A 48 20.65 -24.67 12.70
N ALA A 49 20.42 -23.55 13.40
CA ALA A 49 19.09 -23.13 13.73
C ALA A 49 18.43 -22.99 12.36
N GLN A 50 17.87 -24.11 11.88
CA GLN A 50 16.77 -24.09 10.96
C GLN A 50 15.83 -23.08 11.59
N GLN A 51 15.85 -21.89 11.00
CA GLN A 51 14.81 -20.92 11.15
C GLN A 51 13.59 -21.72 10.73
N GLN A 52 12.93 -22.37 11.71
CA GLN A 52 11.67 -23.05 11.49
C GLN A 52 10.87 -22.02 10.73
N ASP A 53 10.50 -22.35 9.50
CA ASP A 53 9.68 -21.51 8.65
C ASP A 53 8.31 -21.44 9.34
N ARG A 54 8.25 -20.68 10.43
CA ARG A 54 7.01 -20.23 11.04
C ARG A 54 6.38 -19.45 9.92
N GLY A 55 5.36 -20.04 9.31
CA GLY A 55 4.69 -19.48 8.16
C GLY A 55 4.33 -18.02 8.40
N LEU A 56 4.15 -17.28 7.31
CA LEU A 56 3.71 -15.89 7.39
C LEU A 56 2.42 -15.80 8.22
N LEU A 57 2.36 -14.85 9.15
CA LEU A 57 1.13 -14.60 9.90
C LEU A 57 0.04 -14.14 8.93
N PRO A 58 -1.19 -14.69 9.01
CA PRO A 58 -2.23 -14.36 8.04
C PRO A 58 -2.69 -12.92 8.18
N PHE A 59 -3.13 -12.30 7.09
CA PHE A 59 -3.98 -11.10 7.10
C PHE A 59 -5.43 -11.42 7.46
N PHE A 60 -5.89 -12.63 7.10
CA PHE A 60 -7.26 -13.08 7.33
C PHE A 60 -7.28 -14.49 7.90
N ASP A 61 -8.03 -14.69 8.98
CA ASP A 61 -8.32 -16.02 9.53
C ASP A 61 -9.68 -16.02 10.24
N ASN A 62 -10.00 -17.09 10.97
CA ASN A 62 -11.24 -17.20 11.74
C ASN A 62 -10.96 -17.41 13.24
N GLN A 63 -9.81 -16.95 13.71
CA GLN A 63 -9.34 -17.12 15.08
C GLN A 63 -9.27 -15.77 15.77
N ASP A 64 -9.88 -15.65 16.95
CA ASP A 64 -9.76 -14.46 17.77
C ASP A 64 -8.35 -14.37 18.36
N ASN A 65 -7.50 -13.58 17.71
CA ASN A 65 -6.08 -13.43 18.01
C ASN A 65 -5.76 -11.97 18.41
N PRO A 66 -6.27 -11.48 19.56
CA PRO A 66 -6.23 -10.07 19.88
C PRO A 66 -4.80 -9.61 20.15
N VAL A 67 -4.40 -8.51 19.50
CA VAL A 67 -3.10 -7.86 19.69
C VAL A 67 -3.29 -6.42 20.13
N PRO A 68 -2.31 -5.81 20.81
CA PRO A 68 -2.36 -4.38 21.12
C PRO A 68 -2.47 -3.54 19.84
N VAL A 69 -3.40 -2.59 19.85
CA VAL A 69 -3.59 -1.61 18.77
C VAL A 69 -3.44 -0.19 19.32
N ASN A 70 -3.10 0.76 18.45
CA ASN A 70 -3.06 2.18 18.79
C ASN A 70 -4.44 2.83 18.80
N TYR A 71 -5.33 2.33 17.95
CA TYR A 71 -6.69 2.80 17.87
C TYR A 71 -7.66 1.62 17.92
N PRO A 72 -8.62 1.63 18.87
CA PRO A 72 -8.76 2.60 19.95
C PRO A 72 -7.63 2.49 21.01
N PRO A 73 -7.24 3.57 21.70
CA PRO A 73 -6.13 3.54 22.67
C PRO A 73 -6.34 2.53 23.80
N GLY A 74 -5.30 1.76 24.11
CA GLY A 74 -5.31 0.77 25.21
C GLY A 74 -6.07 -0.53 24.91
N ALA A 75 -6.65 -0.66 23.72
CA ALA A 75 -7.38 -1.86 23.34
C ALA A 75 -6.44 -2.98 22.87
N LYS A 76 -6.95 -4.22 23.00
CA LYS A 76 -6.46 -5.38 22.29
C LYS A 76 -7.57 -5.86 21.38
N LEU A 77 -7.32 -5.86 20.07
CA LEU A 77 -8.30 -6.24 19.07
C LEU A 77 -7.73 -7.29 18.14
N ASP A 78 -8.60 -8.14 17.63
CA ASP A 78 -8.27 -9.02 16.53
C ASP A 78 -8.06 -8.19 15.25
N ILE A 79 -6.90 -8.39 14.61
CA ILE A 79 -6.51 -7.70 13.38
C ILE A 79 -6.57 -8.62 12.15
N THR A 80 -7.07 -9.85 12.31
CA THR A 80 -7.21 -10.86 11.28
C THR A 80 -8.67 -11.20 11.03
N PRO A 81 -9.44 -10.31 10.38
CA PRO A 81 -10.84 -10.60 10.09
C PRO A 81 -10.98 -11.84 9.19
N PRO A 82 -12.19 -12.43 9.11
CA PRO A 82 -12.50 -13.44 8.11
C PRO A 82 -12.10 -13.00 6.69
N ALA A 83 -11.71 -13.97 5.86
CA ALA A 83 -11.35 -13.65 4.48
C ALA A 83 -12.56 -13.09 3.71
N PRO A 84 -12.42 -11.93 3.04
CA PRO A 84 -13.51 -11.37 2.25
C PRO A 84 -13.76 -12.23 0.99
N GLN A 85 -15.01 -12.25 0.54
CA GLN A 85 -15.37 -12.94 -0.71
C GLN A 85 -15.07 -12.04 -1.90
N LEU A 86 -14.20 -12.48 -2.81
CA LEU A 86 -13.86 -11.72 -4.02
C LEU A 86 -14.91 -11.93 -5.11
N ASN A 87 -15.51 -10.84 -5.58
CA ASN A 87 -16.40 -10.87 -6.73
C ASN A 87 -15.62 -11.03 -8.06
N SER A 88 -16.32 -11.10 -9.19
CA SER A 88 -15.70 -11.29 -10.50
C SER A 88 -14.80 -10.12 -10.91
N PHE A 89 -15.16 -8.88 -10.53
CA PHE A 89 -14.40 -7.69 -10.85
C PHE A 89 -13.14 -7.55 -9.98
N ASP A 90 -13.21 -7.88 -8.69
CA ASP A 90 -12.06 -7.96 -7.79
C ASP A 90 -10.96 -8.86 -8.37
N LYS A 91 -11.36 -10.07 -8.79
CA LYS A 91 -10.46 -11.05 -9.42
C LYS A 91 -9.86 -10.50 -10.72
N ALA A 92 -10.61 -9.75 -11.51
CA ALA A 92 -10.13 -9.13 -12.74
C ALA A 92 -9.15 -7.97 -12.48
N VAL A 93 -9.35 -7.19 -11.42
CA VAL A 93 -8.41 -6.17 -10.96
C VAL A 93 -7.10 -6.82 -10.52
N LEU A 94 -7.15 -7.89 -9.71
CA LEU A 94 -5.96 -8.63 -9.30
C LEU A 94 -5.20 -9.25 -10.48
N LYS A 95 -5.93 -9.80 -11.46
CA LYS A 95 -5.35 -10.30 -12.72
C LYS A 95 -4.68 -9.18 -13.52
N THR A 96 -5.28 -7.99 -13.53
CA THR A 96 -4.74 -6.80 -14.20
C THR A 96 -3.47 -6.30 -13.53
N CYS A 97 -3.41 -6.32 -12.19
CA CYS A 97 -2.22 -6.01 -11.42
C CYS A 97 -1.07 -7.00 -11.68
N GLY A 98 -1.36 -8.31 -11.73
CA GLY A 98 -0.33 -9.34 -11.80
C GLY A 98 0.52 -9.39 -10.52
N PRO A 99 1.79 -9.87 -10.57
CA PRO A 99 2.67 -9.92 -9.40
C PRO A 99 2.86 -8.56 -8.71
N ILE A 100 3.15 -8.55 -7.40
CA ILE A 100 3.38 -7.30 -6.66
C ILE A 100 4.62 -6.54 -7.13
N GLY A 101 4.50 -5.22 -7.20
CA GLY A 101 5.50 -4.32 -7.76
C GLY A 101 5.52 -4.28 -9.29
N LYS A 102 4.66 -5.04 -9.97
CA LYS A 102 4.54 -4.97 -11.44
C LYS A 102 3.75 -3.74 -11.87
N ARG A 103 4.26 -3.05 -12.90
CA ARG A 103 3.54 -1.95 -13.54
C ARG A 103 2.40 -2.46 -14.42
N VAL A 104 1.26 -1.79 -14.32
CA VAL A 104 0.07 -2.01 -15.14
C VAL A 104 0.17 -1.13 -16.38
N GLN A 105 -0.12 -1.71 -17.54
CA GLN A 105 -0.18 -0.95 -18.79
C GLN A 105 -1.55 -0.30 -18.92
N ARG A 106 -1.60 0.96 -19.37
CA ARG A 106 -2.85 1.72 -19.61
C ARG A 106 -3.87 0.94 -20.42
N ARG A 107 -3.44 0.25 -21.48
CA ARG A 107 -4.30 -0.61 -22.32
C ARG A 107 -4.96 -1.75 -21.56
N LYS A 108 -4.32 -2.29 -20.51
CA LYS A 108 -4.90 -3.35 -19.67
C LYS A 108 -6.01 -2.83 -18.77
N PHE A 109 -5.87 -1.61 -18.25
CA PHE A 109 -6.96 -0.95 -17.54
C PHE A 109 -8.14 -0.61 -18.46
N GLN A 110 -7.87 -0.13 -19.67
CA GLN A 110 -8.92 0.10 -20.66
C GLN A 110 -9.63 -1.20 -21.05
N GLN A 111 -8.88 -2.29 -21.23
CA GLN A 111 -9.44 -3.61 -21.50
C GLN A 111 -10.28 -4.12 -20.33
N LEU A 112 -9.81 -3.93 -19.08
CA LEU A 112 -10.57 -4.26 -17.87
C LEU A 112 -11.94 -3.57 -17.89
N LEU A 113 -11.99 -2.25 -18.08
CA LEU A 113 -13.27 -1.53 -18.09
C LEU A 113 -14.12 -1.80 -19.34
N SER A 114 -13.51 -2.22 -20.44
CA SER A 114 -14.25 -2.66 -21.62
C SER A 114 -14.94 -4.01 -21.39
N ASN A 115 -14.31 -4.90 -20.61
CA ASN A 115 -14.86 -6.21 -20.25
C ASN A 115 -15.90 -6.15 -19.12
N TYR A 116 -15.93 -5.05 -18.35
CA TYR A 116 -16.85 -4.79 -17.24
C TYR A 116 -17.62 -3.48 -17.49
N PRO A 117 -18.45 -3.41 -18.55
CA PRO A 117 -19.13 -2.18 -18.96
C PRO A 117 -20.07 -1.61 -17.88
N GLU A 118 -20.62 -2.46 -17.01
CA GLU A 118 -21.44 -2.07 -15.87
C GLU A 118 -20.66 -1.25 -14.84
N VAL A 119 -19.39 -1.60 -14.59
CA VAL A 119 -18.51 -0.81 -13.71
C VAL A 119 -18.23 0.55 -14.34
N LEU A 120 -17.92 0.59 -15.64
CA LEU A 120 -17.71 1.84 -16.36
C LEU A 120 -18.97 2.74 -16.29
N ALA A 121 -20.16 2.16 -16.46
CA ALA A 121 -21.43 2.89 -16.37
C ALA A 121 -21.66 3.48 -14.96
N LYS A 122 -21.35 2.75 -13.90
CA LYS A 122 -21.43 3.25 -12.51
C LYS A 122 -20.47 4.43 -12.27
N ILE A 123 -19.25 4.35 -12.80
CA ILE A 123 -18.28 5.45 -12.71
C ILE A 123 -18.78 6.67 -13.51
N GLN A 124 -19.34 6.47 -14.70
CA GLN A 124 -19.97 7.55 -15.48
C GLN A 124 -21.11 8.21 -14.73
N GLN A 125 -22.01 7.42 -14.14
CA GLN A 125 -23.12 7.94 -13.33
C GLN A 125 -22.62 8.76 -12.14
N ALA A 126 -21.61 8.26 -11.41
CA ALA A 126 -21.04 8.94 -10.24
C ALA A 126 -20.33 10.26 -10.56
N THR A 127 -20.03 10.52 -11.83
CA THR A 127 -19.29 11.70 -12.31
C THR A 127 -20.11 12.59 -13.24
N ASN A 128 -21.42 12.35 -13.34
CA ASN A 128 -22.32 13.03 -14.29
C ASN A 128 -21.88 12.90 -15.76
N GLY A 129 -21.25 11.78 -16.10
CA GLY A 129 -20.87 11.41 -17.46
C GLY A 129 -19.60 12.06 -18.01
N GLU A 130 -18.87 12.86 -17.22
CA GLU A 130 -17.66 13.54 -17.69
C GLU A 130 -16.63 13.78 -16.58
N LEU A 131 -15.36 13.55 -16.91
CA LEU A 131 -14.21 13.92 -16.06
C LEU A 131 -13.54 15.21 -16.51
N ARG A 132 -13.74 15.59 -17.77
CA ARG A 132 -13.31 16.87 -18.34
C ARG A 132 -14.51 17.56 -18.99
N PRO A 133 -14.61 18.90 -18.91
CA PRO A 133 -15.73 19.63 -19.48
C PRO A 133 -15.95 19.26 -20.95
N ASN A 134 -17.20 18.97 -21.31
CA ASN A 134 -17.65 18.71 -22.69
C ASN A 134 -17.08 17.44 -23.34
N ARG A 135 -16.49 16.53 -22.57
CA ARG A 135 -15.97 15.23 -23.03
C ARG A 135 -16.79 14.09 -22.46
N LYS A 136 -17.91 13.78 -23.12
CA LYS A 136 -18.94 12.85 -22.64
C LYS A 136 -19.06 11.56 -23.44
N SER A 137 -18.43 11.46 -24.61
CA SER A 137 -18.50 10.20 -25.36
C SER A 137 -17.82 9.08 -24.58
N LYS A 138 -18.28 7.83 -24.76
CA LYS A 138 -17.72 6.67 -24.04
C LYS A 138 -16.19 6.55 -24.22
N SER A 139 -15.69 6.83 -25.42
CA SER A 139 -14.26 6.79 -25.73
C SER A 139 -13.48 7.89 -25.01
N GLU A 140 -13.97 9.14 -25.04
CA GLU A 140 -13.34 10.25 -24.34
C GLU A 140 -13.35 10.06 -22.83
N PHE A 141 -14.46 9.57 -22.28
CA PHE A 141 -14.60 9.29 -20.86
C PHE A 141 -13.61 8.21 -20.42
N LEU A 142 -13.51 7.10 -21.14
CA LEU A 142 -12.55 6.04 -20.83
C LEU A 142 -11.10 6.56 -20.94
N GLN A 143 -10.81 7.41 -21.93
CA GLN A 143 -9.50 8.05 -22.06
C GLN A 143 -9.19 8.94 -20.86
N ASP A 144 -10.13 9.78 -20.43
CA ASP A 144 -9.96 10.68 -19.28
C ASP A 144 -9.84 9.92 -17.97
N LEU A 145 -10.66 8.88 -17.78
CA LEU A 145 -10.56 7.98 -16.65
C LEU A 145 -9.18 7.31 -16.59
N THR A 146 -8.70 6.79 -17.73
CA THR A 146 -7.35 6.23 -17.82
C THR A 146 -6.27 7.29 -17.55
N ASN A 147 -6.47 8.54 -17.96
CA ASN A 147 -5.53 9.62 -17.70
C ASN A 147 -5.40 9.90 -16.20
N ILE A 148 -6.50 10.11 -15.48
CA ILE A 148 -6.46 10.52 -14.07
C ILE A 148 -5.90 9.41 -13.16
N TRP A 149 -6.19 8.14 -13.49
CA TRP A 149 -5.74 6.98 -12.69
C TRP A 149 -4.26 6.64 -12.91
N PHE A 150 -3.70 6.97 -14.07
CA PHE A 150 -2.32 6.62 -14.42
C PHE A 150 -1.35 7.79 -14.36
N LYS A 151 -1.84 9.04 -14.32
CA LYS A 151 -0.98 10.24 -14.29
C LYS A 151 0.01 10.21 -13.14
N ASN A 152 -0.42 9.79 -11.95
CA ASN A 152 0.45 9.56 -10.78
C ASN A 152 0.34 8.12 -10.26
N LYS A 153 0.03 7.16 -11.15
CA LYS A 153 -0.05 5.73 -10.83
C LYS A 153 -1.06 5.35 -9.74
N GLY A 154 -2.09 6.15 -9.48
CA GLY A 154 -3.12 5.85 -8.48
C GLY A 154 -3.71 4.45 -8.58
N PHE A 155 -3.84 3.89 -9.80
CA PHE A 155 -4.35 2.53 -9.97
C PHE A 155 -3.39 1.48 -9.39
N GLU A 156 -2.10 1.59 -9.72
CA GLU A 156 -1.08 0.69 -9.21
C GLU A 156 -0.95 0.82 -7.69
N HIS A 157 -0.92 2.06 -7.21
CA HIS A 157 -0.76 2.37 -5.80
C HIS A 157 -1.91 1.80 -4.97
N ILE A 158 -3.16 2.14 -5.30
CA ILE A 158 -4.34 1.74 -4.52
C ILE A 158 -4.57 0.22 -4.61
N PHE A 159 -4.56 -0.36 -5.82
CA PHE A 159 -4.98 -1.76 -6.02
C PHE A 159 -3.85 -2.79 -6.01
N CYS A 160 -2.69 -2.45 -6.58
CA CYS A 160 -1.67 -3.45 -6.90
C CYS A 160 -0.55 -3.52 -5.87
N GLY A 161 -0.26 -2.41 -5.19
CA GLY A 161 0.90 -2.28 -4.32
C GLY A 161 2.20 -2.12 -5.10
N GLU A 162 3.03 -1.17 -4.66
CA GLU A 162 4.35 -0.89 -5.23
C GLU A 162 5.45 -1.39 -4.26
N ILE A 163 6.58 -1.81 -4.80
CA ILE A 163 7.77 -2.16 -4.01
C ILE A 163 8.86 -1.14 -4.33
N TYR A 164 9.17 -0.26 -3.40
CA TYR A 164 10.20 0.76 -3.59
C TYR A 164 11.57 0.27 -3.14
N ASN A 165 11.64 -0.34 -1.97
CA ASN A 165 12.84 -0.98 -1.43
C ASN A 165 12.45 -2.09 -0.44
N GLU A 166 13.39 -2.56 0.38
CA GLU A 166 13.18 -3.65 1.36
C GLU A 166 12.34 -3.25 2.58
N ASN A 167 12.18 -1.95 2.86
CA ASN A 167 11.44 -1.40 4.00
C ASN A 167 10.32 -0.43 3.57
N ASP A 168 9.92 -0.45 2.30
CA ASP A 168 8.97 0.53 1.75
C ASP A 168 8.08 -0.09 0.67
N ILE A 169 6.80 -0.22 1.03
CA ILE A 169 5.73 -0.68 0.14
C ILE A 169 4.85 0.54 -0.16
N GLY A 170 4.63 0.85 -1.43
CA GLY A 170 3.69 1.89 -1.82
C GLY A 170 2.26 1.36 -1.87
N GLY A 171 1.32 2.09 -1.29
CA GLY A 171 -0.10 1.84 -1.47
C GLY A 171 -0.61 0.59 -0.74
N LEU A 172 -1.19 -0.36 -1.47
CA LEU A 172 -1.76 -1.62 -0.94
C LEU A 172 -3.03 -1.35 -0.11
N HIS A 173 -4.05 -0.75 -0.73
CA HIS A 173 -5.28 -0.30 -0.03
C HIS A 173 -6.54 -1.11 -0.41
N PHE A 174 -6.38 -2.10 -1.27
CA PHE A 174 -7.44 -3.02 -1.68
C PHE A 174 -7.32 -4.37 -0.97
N TYR A 175 -8.33 -4.76 -0.19
CA TYR A 175 -8.30 -6.01 0.59
C TYR A 175 -8.02 -7.25 -0.27
N GLY A 176 -8.48 -7.27 -1.52
CA GLY A 176 -8.29 -8.42 -2.41
C GLY A 176 -6.81 -8.68 -2.68
N ARG A 177 -5.98 -7.63 -2.61
CA ARG A 177 -4.54 -7.78 -2.78
C ARG A 177 -3.88 -8.45 -1.59
N TYR A 178 -4.33 -8.17 -0.37
CA TYR A 178 -3.88 -8.89 0.83
C TYR A 178 -4.24 -10.36 0.74
N LEU A 179 -5.49 -10.66 0.36
CA LEU A 179 -5.97 -12.04 0.28
C LEU A 179 -5.16 -12.83 -0.74
N GLN A 180 -4.93 -12.27 -1.92
CA GLN A 180 -4.10 -12.89 -2.96
C GLN A 180 -2.68 -13.17 -2.47
N LEU A 181 -2.04 -12.23 -1.75
CA LEU A 181 -0.68 -12.42 -1.24
C LEU A 181 -0.62 -13.53 -0.19
N GLN A 182 -1.63 -13.60 0.69
CA GLN A 182 -1.76 -14.67 1.68
C GLN A 182 -1.98 -16.03 1.03
N GLU A 183 -2.89 -16.16 0.06
CA GLU A 183 -3.17 -17.41 -0.64
C GLU A 183 -1.94 -17.92 -1.41
N GLN A 184 -1.14 -17.00 -1.96
CA GLN A 184 0.14 -17.31 -2.60
C GLN A 184 1.25 -17.66 -1.61
N LYS A 185 1.01 -17.56 -0.30
CA LYS A 185 1.97 -17.76 0.79
C LYS A 185 3.20 -16.85 0.70
N ILE A 186 3.04 -15.68 0.07
CA ILE A 186 4.10 -14.69 -0.09
C ILE A 186 3.85 -13.41 0.70
N GLY A 187 2.67 -13.19 1.27
CA GLY A 187 2.41 -12.04 2.13
C GLY A 187 1.75 -12.44 3.44
N GLY A 188 2.06 -11.66 4.48
CA GLY A 188 1.43 -11.78 5.78
C GLY A 188 1.70 -10.57 6.66
N ARG A 189 1.23 -10.64 7.90
CA ARG A 189 1.44 -9.59 8.90
C ARG A 189 2.85 -9.63 9.46
N LEU A 190 3.36 -8.46 9.82
CA LEU A 190 4.56 -8.37 10.66
C LEU A 190 4.27 -8.95 12.06
N PRO A 191 5.08 -9.90 12.56
CA PRO A 191 4.87 -10.52 13.88
C PRO A 191 4.97 -9.54 15.06
N VAL A 192 5.87 -8.58 14.94
CA VAL A 192 6.02 -7.47 15.89
C VAL A 192 5.92 -6.20 15.06
N ASN A 193 4.87 -5.43 15.28
CA ASN A 193 4.70 -4.12 14.68
C ASN A 193 4.90 -3.07 15.78
N PRO A 194 5.70 -2.00 15.56
CA PRO A 194 6.09 -1.02 16.56
C PRO A 194 4.95 -0.06 17.00
N GLY A 195 3.72 -0.56 17.11
CA GLY A 195 2.56 0.24 17.52
C GLY A 195 2.21 1.25 16.44
N ARG A 196 1.87 0.79 15.23
CA ARG A 196 1.20 1.60 14.19
C ARG A 196 -0.09 0.94 13.70
N GLN A 197 -0.59 -0.03 14.46
CA GLN A 197 -1.77 -0.79 14.14
C GLN A 197 -3.02 -0.02 14.56
N GLU A 198 -3.99 0.08 13.67
CA GLU A 198 -5.26 0.74 13.96
C GLU A 198 -6.37 -0.15 13.44
N VAL A 199 -7.38 -0.40 14.26
CA VAL A 199 -8.49 -1.27 13.90
C VAL A 199 -9.81 -0.64 14.27
N VAL A 200 -10.70 -0.57 13.29
CA VAL A 200 -12.14 -0.41 13.50
C VAL A 200 -12.77 -1.74 13.08
N PRO A 201 -13.19 -2.60 14.03
CA PRO A 201 -13.63 -3.96 13.72
C PRO A 201 -14.69 -4.02 12.63
N GLY A 202 -14.41 -4.84 11.62
CA GLY A 202 -15.25 -5.02 10.44
C GLY A 202 -15.28 -3.81 9.49
N VAL A 203 -14.35 -2.86 9.59
CA VAL A 203 -14.33 -1.64 8.76
C VAL A 203 -12.93 -1.26 8.29
N ILE A 204 -12.01 -0.94 9.21
CA ILE A 204 -10.65 -0.47 8.89
C ILE A 204 -9.64 -1.38 9.57
N TYR A 205 -8.64 -1.81 8.81
CA TYR A 205 -7.50 -2.56 9.34
C TYR A 205 -6.21 -1.97 8.82
N THR A 206 -5.41 -1.43 9.74
CA THR A 206 -4.06 -0.95 9.50
C THR A 206 -3.08 -1.80 10.29
N MET A 207 -2.09 -2.36 9.58
CA MET A 207 -1.14 -3.31 10.14
C MET A 207 0.21 -3.24 9.44
N GLY A 208 1.17 -3.97 10.00
CA GLY A 208 2.49 -4.14 9.39
C GLY A 208 2.45 -5.31 8.43
N VAL A 209 3.12 -5.18 7.29
CA VAL A 209 3.09 -6.14 6.20
C VAL A 209 4.49 -6.65 5.91
N ILE A 210 4.59 -7.95 5.67
CA ILE A 210 5.79 -8.62 5.17
C ILE A 210 5.44 -9.34 3.87
N ILE A 211 6.33 -9.25 2.88
CA ILE A 211 6.19 -9.84 1.55
C ILE A 211 7.48 -10.56 1.17
N LYS A 212 7.39 -11.87 0.97
CA LYS A 212 8.46 -12.73 0.46
C LYS A 212 8.49 -12.64 -1.08
N GLN A 213 9.61 -12.22 -1.64
CA GLN A 213 9.94 -12.34 -3.06
C GLN A 213 11.06 -13.39 -3.22
N PRO A 214 11.28 -13.96 -4.42
CA PRO A 214 12.25 -15.06 -4.60
C PRO A 214 13.67 -14.77 -4.07
N ASN A 215 14.08 -13.50 -4.05
CA ASN A 215 15.43 -13.07 -3.68
C ASN A 215 15.48 -12.08 -2.50
N ARG A 216 14.34 -11.72 -1.91
CA ARG A 216 14.31 -10.76 -0.80
C ARG A 216 13.00 -10.83 -0.02
N THR A 217 13.05 -10.31 1.20
CA THR A 217 11.86 -9.99 1.98
C THR A 217 11.69 -8.47 1.98
N VAL A 218 10.47 -8.02 1.74
CA VAL A 218 10.09 -6.61 1.84
C VAL A 218 9.15 -6.47 3.02
N ARG A 219 9.32 -5.43 3.83
CA ARG A 219 8.46 -5.12 4.95
C ARG A 219 8.02 -3.66 4.93
N ASP A 220 6.88 -3.39 5.54
CA ASP A 220 6.44 -2.04 5.83
C ASP A 220 5.63 -2.08 7.13
N GLU A 221 5.84 -1.09 7.99
CA GLU A 221 5.23 -1.05 9.32
C GLU A 221 3.77 -0.58 9.28
N ILE A 222 3.32 0.01 8.17
CA ILE A 222 1.99 0.61 8.10
C ILE A 222 1.37 0.46 6.72
N LYS A 223 0.36 -0.41 6.62
CA LYS A 223 -0.53 -0.54 5.47
C LYS A 223 -1.95 -0.75 5.93
N GLY A 224 -2.87 -0.01 5.32
CA GLY A 224 -4.28 0.00 5.68
C GLY A 224 -5.17 -0.31 4.50
N TYR A 225 -6.26 -1.03 4.74
CA TYR A 225 -7.32 -1.28 3.78
C TYR A 225 -8.70 -1.17 4.43
N GLY A 226 -9.71 -0.91 3.61
CA GLY A 226 -11.11 -0.90 4.02
C GLY A 226 -11.67 -2.30 3.84
N TYR A 227 -12.14 -2.93 4.91
CA TYR A 227 -12.66 -4.29 4.86
C TYR A 227 -14.01 -4.41 4.11
N LEU A 228 -14.73 -3.29 4.03
CA LEU A 228 -16.04 -3.20 3.39
C LEU A 228 -15.98 -2.69 1.95
N THR A 229 -14.80 -2.42 1.38
CA THR A 229 -14.71 -1.74 0.09
C THR A 229 -14.09 -2.62 -0.99
N ASN A 230 -14.93 -3.13 -1.88
CA ASN A 230 -14.49 -3.92 -3.04
C ASN A 230 -13.87 -3.03 -4.13
N ALA A 231 -13.35 -3.65 -5.18
CA ALA A 231 -12.62 -2.91 -6.21
C ALA A 231 -13.50 -1.98 -7.06
N GLU A 232 -14.78 -2.33 -7.25
CA GLU A 232 -15.74 -1.49 -7.96
C GLU A 232 -16.02 -0.21 -7.16
N GLU A 233 -16.30 -0.35 -5.87
CA GLU A 233 -16.56 0.77 -4.97
C GLU A 233 -15.36 1.70 -4.87
N LEU A 234 -14.15 1.16 -4.71
CA LEU A 234 -12.92 1.97 -4.76
C LEU A 234 -12.82 2.75 -6.08
N LEU A 235 -13.05 2.11 -7.23
CA LEU A 235 -12.97 2.79 -8.52
C LEU A 235 -14.01 3.92 -8.65
N VAL A 236 -15.24 3.67 -8.19
CA VAL A 236 -16.35 4.62 -8.23
C VAL A 236 -16.10 5.80 -7.28
N ASP A 237 -15.83 5.53 -6.00
CA ASP A 237 -15.67 6.57 -4.98
C ASP A 237 -14.45 7.45 -5.26
N VAL A 238 -13.30 6.86 -5.58
CA VAL A 238 -12.08 7.62 -5.88
C VAL A 238 -12.30 8.54 -7.08
N THR A 239 -12.95 8.04 -8.12
CA THR A 239 -13.23 8.83 -9.32
C THR A 239 -14.25 9.94 -9.05
N LYS A 240 -15.29 9.65 -8.24
CA LYS A 240 -16.27 10.65 -7.79
C LYS A 240 -15.60 11.77 -7.00
N VAL A 241 -14.77 11.44 -6.01
CA VAL A 241 -14.04 12.42 -5.19
C VAL A 241 -13.09 13.23 -6.06
N PHE A 242 -12.41 12.60 -7.03
CA PHE A 242 -11.58 13.31 -8.00
C PHE A 242 -12.36 14.39 -8.75
N LYS A 243 -13.56 14.07 -9.26
CA LYS A 243 -14.45 15.02 -9.95
C LYS A 243 -14.90 16.14 -9.02
N GLN A 244 -15.34 15.81 -7.80
CA GLN A 244 -15.80 16.79 -6.80
C GLN A 244 -14.70 17.80 -6.42
N GLN A 245 -13.43 17.37 -6.40
CA GLN A 245 -12.32 18.27 -6.10
C GLN A 245 -12.07 19.33 -7.20
N GLY A 246 -12.54 19.11 -8.43
CA GLY A 246 -12.36 20.06 -9.54
C GLY A 246 -10.88 20.33 -9.84
N ASN A 247 -10.39 21.53 -9.53
CA ASN A 247 -8.97 21.90 -9.67
C ASN A 247 -8.18 21.90 -8.34
N THR A 248 -8.79 21.46 -7.25
CA THR A 248 -8.19 21.50 -5.91
C THR A 248 -7.20 20.36 -5.76
N GLU A 249 -5.91 20.68 -5.59
CA GLU A 249 -4.87 19.68 -5.34
C GLU A 249 -4.62 19.45 -3.84
N GLY A 250 -3.98 18.34 -3.48
CA GLY A 250 -3.61 18.02 -2.11
C GLY A 250 -4.37 16.82 -1.53
N ALA A 251 -4.34 16.70 -0.21
CA ALA A 251 -4.98 15.66 0.56
C ALA A 251 -6.28 16.18 1.21
N CYS A 252 -7.30 15.34 1.27
CA CYS A 252 -8.54 15.62 1.99
C CYS A 252 -9.19 14.35 2.54
N ILE A 253 -10.04 14.50 3.55
CA ILE A 253 -10.78 13.42 4.20
C ILE A 253 -12.16 13.30 3.53
N TYR A 254 -12.40 12.15 2.89
CA TYR A 254 -13.69 11.72 2.39
C TYR A 254 -14.37 10.79 3.42
N GLN A 255 -15.67 10.96 3.62
CA GLN A 255 -16.47 10.06 4.44
C GLN A 255 -17.07 9.01 3.53
N GLN A 256 -16.42 7.85 3.45
CA GLN A 256 -16.86 6.76 2.59
C GLN A 256 -18.06 6.07 3.22
N LEU A 257 -19.11 5.84 2.43
CA LEU A 257 -20.31 5.11 2.83
C LEU A 257 -20.27 3.74 2.18
N ASP A 258 -20.23 2.70 3.00
CA ASP A 258 -20.54 1.36 2.55
C ASP A 258 -22.06 1.20 2.42
N LYS A 259 -22.54 0.84 1.22
CA LYS A 259 -23.98 0.81 0.92
C LYS A 259 -24.68 -0.40 1.52
N ASP A 260 -23.95 -1.49 1.71
CA ASP A 260 -24.52 -2.75 2.17
C ASP A 260 -24.73 -2.74 3.70
N THR A 261 -23.80 -2.15 4.44
CA THR A 261 -23.88 -2.06 5.92
C THR A 261 -24.36 -0.69 6.42
N GLY A 262 -24.39 0.34 5.56
CA GLY A 262 -24.70 1.71 5.95
C GLY A 262 -23.63 2.39 6.80
N LYS A 263 -22.47 1.74 7.01
CA LYS A 263 -21.37 2.29 7.80
C LYS A 263 -20.66 3.40 7.04
N ILE A 264 -20.31 4.46 7.76
CA ILE A 264 -19.51 5.57 7.26
C ILE A 264 -18.15 5.53 7.94
N PHE A 265 -17.08 5.67 7.17
CA PHE A 265 -15.72 5.68 7.71
C PHE A 265 -14.81 6.66 6.95
N PRO A 266 -13.85 7.28 7.67
CA PRO A 266 -13.02 8.30 7.09
C PRO A 266 -11.92 7.69 6.22
N THR A 267 -11.71 8.31 5.07
CA THR A 267 -10.80 7.84 4.02
C THR A 267 -10.04 9.02 3.44
N VAL A 268 -8.72 8.91 3.37
CA VAL A 268 -7.84 9.97 2.87
C VAL A 268 -7.75 9.85 1.36
N PHE A 269 -8.16 10.89 0.63
CA PHE A 269 -7.94 11.03 -0.80
C PHE A 269 -6.78 11.99 -1.06
N VAL A 270 -5.91 11.64 -2.02
CA VAL A 270 -4.81 12.52 -2.44
C VAL A 270 -4.77 12.65 -3.96
N ARG A 271 -4.69 13.89 -4.44
CA ARG A 271 -4.45 14.22 -5.84
C ARG A 271 -3.36 15.26 -6.01
N LYS A 272 -2.71 15.20 -7.17
CA LYS A 272 -1.70 16.17 -7.60
C LYS A 272 -1.69 16.23 -9.12
N ASN A 273 -1.42 17.39 -9.72
CA ASN A 273 -1.27 17.52 -11.18
C ASN A 273 -2.44 16.89 -11.96
N GLN A 274 -3.68 17.05 -11.47
CA GLN A 274 -4.89 16.47 -12.08
C GLN A 274 -4.84 14.93 -12.21
N GLY A 275 -4.14 14.26 -11.30
CA GLY A 275 -4.03 12.81 -11.22
C GLY A 275 -4.23 12.29 -9.80
N ILE A 276 -4.81 11.11 -9.70
CA ILE A 276 -5.02 10.39 -8.44
C ILE A 276 -3.66 9.85 -7.97
N ILE A 277 -3.31 10.09 -6.70
CA ILE A 277 -2.13 9.51 -6.05
C ILE A 277 -2.55 8.30 -5.21
N THR A 278 -3.44 8.50 -4.24
CA THR A 278 -3.86 7.43 -3.32
C THR A 278 -5.26 7.69 -2.76
N PHE A 279 -5.85 6.64 -2.22
CA PHE A 279 -7.10 6.63 -1.49
C PHE A 279 -7.05 5.47 -0.49
N TYR A 280 -7.11 5.77 0.80
CA TYR A 280 -6.95 4.76 1.84
C TYR A 280 -7.69 5.13 3.12
N PRO A 281 -8.31 4.15 3.81
CA PRO A 281 -8.95 4.42 5.09
C PRO A 281 -7.89 4.61 6.17
N ASP A 282 -8.22 5.45 7.13
CA ASP A 282 -7.40 5.81 8.27
C ASP A 282 -8.36 5.89 9.46
N ALA A 283 -8.03 5.31 10.61
CA ALA A 283 -8.96 5.35 11.74
C ALA A 283 -8.91 6.69 12.49
N THR A 284 -7.80 7.42 12.38
CA THR A 284 -7.57 8.70 13.07
C THR A 284 -7.03 9.80 12.12
N PRO A 285 -7.64 10.02 10.94
CA PRO A 285 -7.10 10.98 10.00
C PRO A 285 -7.28 12.40 10.52
N GLU A 286 -6.26 13.21 10.28
CA GLU A 286 -6.27 14.65 10.49
C GLU A 286 -6.30 15.35 9.14
N GLY A 287 -6.90 16.54 9.06
CA GLY A 287 -6.89 17.36 7.85
C GLY A 287 -8.26 17.89 7.44
N ASN A 288 -8.29 18.52 6.27
CA ASN A 288 -9.50 19.14 5.73
C ASN A 288 -10.42 18.10 5.09
N LYS A 289 -11.73 18.33 5.16
CA LYS A 289 -12.71 17.52 4.43
C LYS A 289 -12.60 17.74 2.92
N CYS A 290 -12.87 16.70 2.15
CA CYS A 290 -13.02 16.83 0.71
C CYS A 290 -14.22 17.72 0.37
N LYS A 291 -14.14 18.44 -0.76
CA LYS A 291 -15.31 19.11 -1.34
C LYS A 291 -16.48 18.13 -1.56
N SER A 292 -17.68 18.53 -1.15
CA SER A 292 -18.95 17.80 -1.30
C SER A 292 -19.68 18.21 -2.57
#